data_AF-A0A930T3K7-F1
#
_entry.id   AF-A0A930T3K7-F1
#
_cell.length_a   1.000
_cell.length_b   1.000
_cell.length_c   1.000
_cell.angle_alpha   90.00
_cell.angle_beta   90.00
_cell.angle_gamma   90.00
#
_symmetry.space_group_name_H-M   'P 1'
#
loop_
_entity.id
_entity.type
_entity.pdbx_description
1 polymer ?
#
loop_
_entity_poly.entity_id
_entity_poly.type
_entity_poly.pdbx_seq_one_letter_code
_entity_poly.pdbx_strand_id
1 'polypeptide(L)'
;MNTFSSYKSTASQWITIFDSPFYPDSLDEARVLYEKVVERFGELVDNVSSSTNLLEVITQEPDPLRIQLLRIFRRYVSPDTSVEMTKNKGKIPNIIRDFGSRFRQLEEVRSNFKSRPVPDEALMAILLEQSKRGQKGYDLTEAFFLWFDKTFGKNYLIQGPVRAGKDVMLNKVLDNWEARTPADILISRLDGTLLVVGFARYDSDRGGSQEDDRTSGNRDKVTEIVKYADTYNLPLKVFFLNDGPGLLLGSMWNDYVSLENYGQNRVMVCTLKMLDHRFTKDWLES
;
A
#
# COMPACT_ATOMS: atom_id res chain seq x y z
N MET A 1 -12.63 -29.07 -0.69
CA MET A 1 -12.37 -27.72 -1.23
C MET A 1 -11.01 -27.73 -1.90
N ASN A 2 -10.87 -27.14 -3.09
CA ASN A 2 -9.56 -27.04 -3.75
C ASN A 2 -8.61 -26.14 -2.94
N THR A 3 -7.36 -26.55 -2.79
CA THR A 3 -6.29 -25.78 -2.16
C THR A 3 -5.65 -24.81 -3.17
N PHE A 4 -4.85 -23.86 -2.70
CA PHE A 4 -4.16 -22.88 -3.54
C PHE A 4 -3.19 -23.53 -4.52
N SER A 5 -2.61 -24.68 -4.13
CA SER A 5 -1.73 -25.45 -5.02
C SER A 5 -2.44 -25.98 -6.25
N SER A 6 -3.75 -26.26 -6.15
CA SER A 6 -4.55 -26.86 -7.21
C SER A 6 -4.67 -25.96 -8.44
N TYR A 7 -4.47 -24.64 -8.28
CA TYR A 7 -4.62 -23.65 -9.34
C TYR A 7 -3.30 -23.32 -10.06
N LYS A 8 -2.17 -23.89 -9.61
CA LYS A 8 -0.82 -23.53 -10.07
C LYS A 8 -0.61 -23.72 -11.58
N SER A 9 -1.10 -24.82 -12.15
CA SER A 9 -0.96 -25.11 -13.59
C SER A 9 -1.66 -24.07 -14.48
N THR A 10 -2.64 -23.35 -13.93
CA THR A 10 -3.43 -22.32 -14.60
C THR A 10 -3.29 -20.94 -13.93
N ALA A 11 -2.23 -20.70 -13.15
CA ALA A 11 -2.12 -19.56 -12.25
C ALA A 11 -2.42 -18.19 -12.89
N SER A 12 -2.01 -17.99 -14.15
CA SER A 12 -2.28 -16.75 -14.90
C SER A 12 -3.77 -16.45 -15.12
N GLN A 13 -4.63 -17.47 -15.12
CA GLN A 13 -6.08 -17.29 -15.24
C GLN A 13 -6.70 -16.80 -13.93
N TRP A 14 -6.04 -17.09 -12.80
CA TRP A 14 -6.54 -16.83 -11.45
C TRP A 14 -6.04 -15.54 -10.84
N ILE A 15 -5.14 -14.80 -11.49
CA ILE A 15 -4.76 -13.46 -11.05
C ILE A 15 -5.67 -12.39 -11.66
N THR A 16 -5.84 -11.29 -10.94
CA THR A 16 -6.54 -10.09 -11.37
C THR A 16 -5.53 -9.07 -11.88
N ILE A 17 -5.83 -8.49 -13.05
CA ILE A 17 -5.03 -7.41 -13.62
C ILE A 17 -5.83 -6.12 -13.46
N PHE A 18 -5.30 -5.19 -12.66
CA PHE A 18 -5.81 -3.83 -12.65
C PHE A 18 -5.17 -3.02 -13.77
N ASP A 19 -6.03 -2.41 -14.59
CA ASP A 19 -5.65 -1.60 -15.73
C ASP A 19 -4.72 -0.46 -15.33
N SER A 20 -3.85 -0.06 -16.26
CA SER A 20 -2.98 1.09 -16.12
C SER A 20 -2.82 1.73 -17.48
N PRO A 21 -2.77 3.07 -17.56
CA PRO A 21 -2.56 3.74 -18.83
C PRO A 21 -1.20 3.35 -19.40
N PHE A 22 -1.11 3.22 -20.72
CA PHE A 22 0.16 3.04 -21.40
C PHE A 22 0.96 4.35 -21.40
N TYR A 23 2.26 4.22 -21.64
CA TYR A 23 3.07 5.36 -22.06
C TYR A 23 3.01 5.47 -23.60
N PRO A 24 2.85 6.67 -24.20
CA PRO A 24 2.80 7.99 -23.56
C PRO A 24 1.40 8.46 -23.15
N ASP A 25 0.34 7.68 -23.31
CA ASP A 25 -1.06 8.10 -23.03
C ASP A 25 -1.26 8.68 -21.62
N SER A 26 -0.51 8.19 -20.63
CA SER A 26 -0.51 8.72 -19.26
C SER A 26 -0.01 10.17 -19.12
N LEU A 27 0.68 10.73 -20.12
CA LEU A 27 1.23 12.09 -20.07
C LEU A 27 0.13 13.17 -20.09
N ASP A 28 -1.00 12.92 -20.76
CA ASP A 28 -2.12 13.87 -20.78
C ASP A 28 -2.68 14.09 -19.36
N GLU A 29 -2.85 13.00 -18.61
CA GLU A 29 -3.26 13.06 -17.20
C GLU A 29 -2.18 13.73 -16.34
N ALA A 30 -0.90 13.39 -16.56
CA ALA A 30 0.21 14.00 -15.82
C ALA A 30 0.24 15.51 -16.01
N ARG A 31 0.04 15.99 -17.25
CA ARG A 31 0.00 17.41 -17.58
C ARG A 31 -1.13 18.13 -16.88
N VAL A 32 -2.35 17.60 -16.96
CA VAL A 32 -3.53 18.18 -16.30
C VAL A 32 -3.31 18.34 -14.79
N LEU A 33 -2.64 17.38 -14.15
CA LEU A 33 -2.41 17.38 -12.71
C LEU A 33 -1.23 18.26 -12.26
N TYR A 34 -0.17 18.37 -13.07
CA TYR A 34 1.12 18.89 -12.59
C TYR A 34 1.64 20.13 -13.30
N GLU A 35 1.13 20.53 -14.46
CA GLU A 35 1.64 21.71 -15.20
C GLU A 35 1.63 22.96 -14.32
N LYS A 36 0.48 23.29 -13.73
CA LYS A 36 0.33 24.43 -12.81
C LYS A 36 1.14 24.30 -11.51
N VAL A 37 1.39 23.06 -11.07
CA VAL A 37 2.22 22.81 -9.88
C VAL A 37 3.69 23.12 -10.17
N VAL A 38 4.18 22.70 -11.34
CA VAL A 38 5.55 22.96 -11.79
C VAL A 38 5.75 24.46 -12.01
N GLU A 39 4.80 25.14 -12.66
CA GLU A 39 4.82 26.61 -12.79
C GLU A 39 4.92 27.30 -11.43
N ARG A 40 4.05 26.92 -10.48
CA ARG A 40 4.08 27.47 -9.12
C ARG A 40 5.40 27.19 -8.40
N PHE A 41 5.98 26.01 -8.57
CA PHE A 41 7.29 25.71 -7.98
C PHE A 41 8.38 26.63 -8.54
N GLY A 42 8.36 26.89 -9.85
CA GLY A 42 9.25 27.87 -10.49
C GLY A 42 9.13 29.26 -9.88
N GLU A 43 7.89 29.76 -9.73
CA GLU A 43 7.63 31.05 -9.09
C GLU A 43 8.20 31.11 -7.66
N LEU A 44 8.00 30.06 -6.87
CA LEU A 44 8.52 30.00 -5.49
C LEU A 44 10.06 30.03 -5.47
N VAL A 45 10.70 29.24 -6.33
CA VAL A 45 12.17 29.16 -6.42
C VAL A 45 12.80 30.50 -6.81
N ASP A 46 12.16 31.29 -7.65
CA ASP A 46 12.66 32.61 -8.04
C ASP A 46 12.50 33.66 -6.93
N ASN A 47 11.55 33.50 -6.00
CA ASN A 47 11.21 34.50 -4.98
C ASN A 47 11.78 34.25 -3.57
N VAL A 48 12.42 33.10 -3.33
CA VAL A 48 13.00 32.74 -2.02
C VAL A 48 14.50 33.01 -1.95
N SER A 49 15.04 33.11 -0.73
CA SER A 49 16.46 33.42 -0.48
C SER A 49 17.35 32.20 -0.24
N SER A 50 16.77 31.05 0.11
CA SER A 50 17.48 29.79 0.33
C SER A 50 16.58 28.57 0.14
N SER A 51 17.18 27.38 0.03
CA SER A 51 16.44 26.11 -0.03
C SER A 51 15.67 25.81 1.26
N THR A 52 16.17 26.29 2.41
CA THR A 52 15.44 26.25 3.68
C THR A 52 14.19 27.11 3.61
N ASN A 53 14.33 28.36 3.14
CA ASN A 53 13.22 29.28 2.97
C ASN A 53 12.19 28.75 1.94
N LEU A 54 12.63 28.07 0.89
CA LEU A 54 11.74 27.38 -0.04
C LEU A 54 10.83 26.36 0.65
N LEU A 55 11.39 25.52 1.53
CA LEU A 55 10.60 24.54 2.29
C LEU A 55 9.57 25.24 3.19
N GLU A 56 9.97 26.31 3.87
CA GLU A 56 9.07 27.09 4.73
C GLU A 56 7.92 27.72 3.94
N VAL A 57 8.19 28.33 2.79
CA VAL A 57 7.15 28.93 1.95
C VAL A 57 6.21 27.87 1.39
N ILE A 58 6.73 26.73 0.91
CA ILE A 58 5.90 25.60 0.47
C ILE A 58 4.95 25.17 1.59
N THR A 59 5.37 25.20 2.86
CA THR A 59 4.49 24.79 3.97
C THR A 59 3.30 25.73 4.20
N GLN A 60 3.36 26.96 3.70
CA GLN A 60 2.25 27.92 3.77
C GLN A 60 1.19 27.72 2.68
N GLU A 61 1.50 26.96 1.63
CA GLU A 61 0.56 26.67 0.54
C GLU A 61 -0.60 25.77 1.04
N PRO A 62 -1.80 25.89 0.44
CA PRO A 62 -2.94 25.03 0.78
C PRO A 62 -2.77 23.61 0.24
N ASP A 63 -3.44 22.65 0.87
CA ASP A 63 -3.59 21.31 0.31
C ASP A 63 -4.65 21.34 -0.82
N PRO A 64 -4.49 20.55 -1.90
CA PRO A 64 -3.46 19.54 -2.14
C PRO A 64 -2.15 20.07 -2.76
N LEU A 65 -2.09 21.34 -3.17
CA LEU A 65 -0.95 21.95 -3.87
C LEU A 65 0.36 21.79 -3.09
N ARG A 66 0.34 22.09 -1.79
CA ARG A 66 1.49 21.90 -0.89
C ARG A 66 2.11 20.52 -0.99
N ILE A 67 1.30 19.46 -1.01
CA ILE A 67 1.78 18.07 -1.08
C ILE A 67 2.52 17.82 -2.41
N GLN A 68 2.02 18.40 -3.49
CA GLN A 68 2.66 18.27 -4.81
C GLN A 68 3.96 19.06 -4.88
N LEU A 69 3.99 20.28 -4.33
CA LEU A 69 5.21 21.07 -4.21
C LEU A 69 6.28 20.35 -3.36
N LEU A 70 5.89 19.70 -2.26
CA LEU A 70 6.80 18.87 -1.45
C LEU A 70 7.37 17.67 -2.23
N ARG A 71 6.61 17.10 -3.18
CA ARG A 71 7.11 16.04 -4.08
C ARG A 71 8.17 16.58 -5.05
N ILE A 72 7.99 17.81 -5.55
CA ILE A 72 9.00 18.47 -6.40
C ILE A 72 10.23 18.86 -5.55
N PHE A 73 10.02 19.43 -4.37
CA PHE A 73 11.09 19.77 -3.41
C PHE A 73 11.98 18.56 -3.11
N ARG A 74 11.40 17.38 -2.84
CA ARG A 74 12.18 16.16 -2.63
C ARG A 74 13.13 15.84 -3.80
N ARG A 75 12.70 16.07 -5.04
CA ARG A 75 13.49 15.74 -6.25
C ARG A 75 14.58 16.78 -6.52
N TYR A 76 14.26 18.06 -6.36
CA TYR A 76 15.19 19.14 -6.67
C TYR A 76 16.11 19.50 -5.51
N VAL A 77 15.67 19.35 -4.27
CA VAL A 77 16.35 19.93 -3.10
C VAL A 77 16.85 18.87 -2.14
N SER A 78 16.01 17.88 -1.79
CA SER A 78 16.33 16.96 -0.70
C SER A 78 15.76 15.55 -0.96
N PRO A 79 16.47 14.69 -1.70
CA PRO A 79 16.03 13.30 -1.92
C PRO A 79 16.00 12.48 -0.62
N ASP A 80 16.77 12.92 0.37
CA ASP A 80 16.92 12.33 1.72
C ASP A 80 15.69 12.58 2.62
N THR A 81 14.84 13.57 2.31
CA THR A 81 13.61 13.82 3.07
C THR A 81 12.40 13.22 2.34
N SER A 82 11.68 12.33 3.02
CA SER A 82 10.44 11.78 2.46
C SER A 82 9.33 12.82 2.50
N VAL A 83 8.38 12.71 1.56
CA VAL A 83 7.19 13.59 1.56
C VAL A 83 6.38 13.38 2.85
N GLU A 84 6.28 12.15 3.37
CA GLU A 84 5.59 11.90 4.65
C GLU A 84 6.21 12.65 5.83
N MET A 85 7.54 12.79 5.86
CA MET A 85 8.22 13.60 6.87
C MET A 85 7.85 15.08 6.74
N THR A 86 7.93 15.63 5.53
CA THR A 86 7.74 17.07 5.27
C THR A 86 6.27 17.51 5.28
N LYS A 87 5.32 16.58 5.19
CA LYS A 87 3.87 16.88 5.37
C LYS A 87 3.54 17.45 6.75
N ASN A 88 4.28 17.05 7.78
CA ASN A 88 4.04 17.49 9.15
C ASN A 88 4.66 18.87 9.41
N LYS A 89 3.82 19.92 9.29
CA LYS A 89 4.20 21.33 9.48
C LYS A 89 4.99 21.58 10.77
N GLY A 90 4.55 20.99 11.89
CA GLY A 90 5.20 21.18 13.20
C GLY A 90 6.62 20.61 13.28
N LYS A 91 7.01 19.70 12.37
CA LYS A 91 8.35 19.09 12.35
C LYS A 91 9.33 19.79 11.42
N ILE A 92 8.89 20.76 10.62
CA ILE A 92 9.74 21.44 9.63
C ILE A 92 11.00 22.05 10.25
N PRO A 93 10.96 22.75 11.41
CA PRO A 93 12.17 23.27 12.03
C PRO A 93 13.20 22.19 12.37
N ASN A 94 12.74 21.02 12.85
CA ASN A 94 13.63 19.89 13.13
C ASN A 94 14.18 19.28 11.84
N ILE A 95 13.37 19.16 10.79
CA ILE A 95 13.83 18.65 9.49
C ILE A 95 14.91 19.57 8.91
N ILE A 96 14.73 20.89 8.99
CA ILE A 96 15.73 21.87 8.55
C ILE A 96 17.01 21.74 9.38
N ARG A 97 16.90 21.63 10.70
CA ARG A 97 18.07 21.44 11.57
C ARG A 97 18.84 20.15 11.24
N ASP A 98 18.13 19.06 11.03
CA ASP A 98 18.72 17.72 10.93
C ASP A 98 19.20 17.41 9.48
N PHE A 99 18.53 17.96 8.46
CA PHE A 99 18.79 17.66 7.04
C PHE A 99 19.17 18.88 6.19
N GLY A 100 18.98 20.11 6.68
CA GLY A 100 19.14 21.33 5.89
C GLY A 100 20.56 21.54 5.36
N SER A 101 21.58 21.03 6.05
CA SER A 101 22.97 21.05 5.58
C SER A 101 23.19 20.19 4.32
N ARG A 102 22.29 19.25 4.04
CA ARG A 102 22.30 18.38 2.84
C ARG A 102 21.34 18.88 1.75
N PHE A 103 20.63 19.97 1.97
CA PHE A 103 19.79 20.54 0.93
C PHE A 103 20.68 21.06 -0.21
N ARG A 104 20.30 20.73 -1.44
CA ARG A 104 20.92 21.33 -2.62
C ARG A 104 20.84 22.85 -2.52
N GLN A 105 21.93 23.55 -2.85
CA GLN A 105 21.97 25.01 -2.83
C GLN A 105 20.95 25.62 -3.80
N LEU A 106 20.34 26.74 -3.42
CA LEU A 106 19.23 27.33 -4.18
C LEU A 106 19.63 27.70 -5.62
N GLU A 107 20.86 28.18 -5.84
CA GLU A 107 21.34 28.52 -7.18
C GLU A 107 21.45 27.30 -8.09
N GLU A 108 21.88 26.16 -7.55
CA GLU A 108 21.91 24.90 -8.29
C GLU A 108 20.48 24.40 -8.58
N VAL A 109 19.55 24.58 -7.63
CA VAL A 109 18.12 24.29 -7.85
C VAL A 109 17.55 25.14 -8.99
N ARG A 110 17.81 26.44 -8.99
CA ARG A 110 17.38 27.39 -10.04
C ARG A 110 17.93 26.99 -11.40
N SER A 111 19.24 26.74 -11.48
CA SER A 111 19.92 26.35 -12.71
C SER A 111 19.35 25.04 -13.27
N ASN A 112 19.21 24.01 -12.41
CA ASN A 112 18.69 22.72 -12.81
C ASN A 112 17.20 22.75 -13.17
N PHE A 113 16.41 23.64 -12.57
CA PHE A 113 15.00 23.80 -12.92
C PHE A 113 14.85 24.49 -14.28
N LYS A 114 15.62 25.57 -14.52
CA LYS A 114 15.59 26.33 -15.78
C LYS A 114 16.17 25.58 -16.99
N SER A 115 17.00 24.56 -16.76
CA SER A 115 17.54 23.72 -17.84
C SER A 115 16.54 22.70 -18.40
N ARG A 116 15.36 22.55 -17.78
CA ARG A 116 14.33 21.61 -18.20
C ARG A 116 13.35 22.22 -19.21
N PRO A 117 12.71 21.39 -20.06
CA PRO A 117 11.66 21.85 -20.96
C PRO A 117 10.44 22.43 -20.21
N VAL A 118 9.67 23.28 -20.89
CA VAL A 118 8.38 23.78 -20.42
C VAL A 118 7.31 23.33 -21.41
N PRO A 119 6.39 22.41 -21.04
CA PRO A 119 6.32 21.72 -19.75
C PRO A 119 7.34 20.58 -19.60
N ASP A 120 7.77 20.28 -18.36
CA ASP A 120 8.70 19.16 -18.07
C ASP A 120 7.93 17.84 -17.94
N GLU A 121 7.58 17.23 -19.07
CA GLU A 121 6.80 15.99 -19.13
C GLU A 121 7.44 14.84 -18.35
N ALA A 122 8.78 14.77 -18.30
CA ALA A 122 9.48 13.75 -17.55
C ALA A 122 9.25 13.92 -16.04
N LEU A 123 9.36 15.15 -15.52
CA LEU A 123 9.04 15.41 -14.12
C LEU A 123 7.58 15.07 -13.80
N MET A 124 6.65 15.47 -14.68
CA MET A 124 5.22 15.20 -14.49
C MET A 124 4.90 13.71 -14.50
N ALA A 125 5.51 12.93 -15.40
CA ALA A 125 5.36 11.47 -15.43
C ALA A 125 5.85 10.83 -14.11
N ILE A 126 7.02 11.24 -13.62
CA ILE A 126 7.58 10.73 -12.35
C ILE A 126 6.70 11.12 -11.14
N LEU A 127 6.03 12.28 -11.19
CA LEU A 127 5.08 12.69 -10.16
C LEU A 127 3.80 11.84 -10.22
N LEU A 128 3.29 11.55 -11.42
CA LEU A 128 2.12 10.72 -11.65
C LEU A 128 2.35 9.29 -11.13
N GLU A 129 3.45 8.66 -11.53
CA GLU A 129 3.81 7.31 -11.06
C GLU A 129 3.91 7.24 -9.53
N GLN A 130 4.55 8.22 -8.90
CA GLN A 130 4.62 8.29 -7.44
C GLN A 130 3.23 8.42 -6.81
N SER A 131 2.35 9.21 -7.42
CA SER A 131 1.00 9.43 -6.90
C SER A 131 0.12 8.18 -6.95
N LYS A 132 0.33 7.34 -7.98
CA LYS A 132 -0.39 6.08 -8.19
C LYS A 132 0.23 4.90 -7.43
N ARG A 133 1.36 5.10 -6.74
CA ARG A 133 2.01 4.05 -5.94
C ARG A 133 1.05 3.52 -4.88
N GLY A 134 0.83 2.21 -4.89
CA GLY A 134 -0.05 1.52 -3.95
C GLY A 134 -1.53 1.48 -4.37
N GLN A 135 -1.93 2.19 -5.44
CA GLN A 135 -3.32 2.24 -5.89
C GLN A 135 -3.91 0.85 -6.14
N LYS A 136 -3.18 -0.03 -6.84
CA LYS A 136 -3.63 -1.41 -7.10
C LYS A 136 -3.85 -2.23 -5.83
N GLY A 137 -3.13 -1.93 -4.75
CA GLY A 137 -3.37 -2.54 -3.44
C GLY A 137 -4.69 -2.07 -2.83
N TYR A 138 -5.02 -0.78 -2.97
CA TYR A 138 -6.31 -0.25 -2.54
C TYR A 138 -7.47 -0.75 -3.40
N ASP A 139 -7.26 -0.92 -4.70
CA ASP A 139 -8.27 -1.47 -5.61
C ASP A 139 -8.54 -2.96 -5.26
N LEU A 140 -7.50 -3.70 -4.86
CA LEU A 140 -7.62 -5.08 -4.36
C LEU A 140 -8.48 -5.16 -3.09
N THR A 141 -8.18 -4.34 -2.09
CA THR A 141 -8.95 -4.33 -0.83
C THR A 141 -10.38 -3.87 -1.07
N GLU A 142 -10.59 -2.85 -1.90
CA GLU A 142 -11.93 -2.34 -2.21
C GLU A 142 -12.79 -3.40 -2.89
N ALA A 143 -12.24 -4.08 -3.90
CA ALA A 143 -12.93 -5.18 -4.58
C ALA A 143 -13.32 -6.30 -3.62
N PHE A 144 -12.44 -6.68 -2.69
CA PHE A 144 -12.73 -7.70 -1.70
C PHE A 144 -13.83 -7.28 -0.72
N PHE A 145 -13.78 -6.05 -0.18
CA PHE A 145 -14.79 -5.57 0.76
C PHE A 145 -16.18 -5.48 0.11
N LEU A 146 -16.25 -4.99 -1.13
CA LEU A 146 -17.51 -4.94 -1.90
C LEU A 146 -18.05 -6.34 -2.17
N TRP A 147 -17.19 -7.27 -2.56
CA TRP A 147 -17.58 -8.66 -2.78
C TRP A 147 -18.05 -9.33 -1.48
N PHE A 148 -17.34 -9.11 -0.36
CA PHE A 148 -17.67 -9.69 0.94
C PHE A 148 -19.01 -9.17 1.44
N ASP A 149 -19.24 -7.86 1.40
CA ASP A 149 -20.50 -7.26 1.86
C ASP A 149 -21.70 -7.79 1.05
N LYS A 150 -21.55 -7.85 -0.28
CA LYS A 150 -22.56 -8.42 -1.17
C LYS A 150 -22.87 -9.89 -0.86
N THR A 151 -21.86 -10.68 -0.53
CA THR A 151 -21.97 -12.15 -0.39
C THR A 151 -22.35 -12.57 1.03
N PHE A 152 -21.81 -11.88 2.04
CA PHE A 152 -21.81 -12.29 3.44
C PHE A 152 -22.30 -11.21 4.41
N GLY A 153 -22.46 -9.95 3.99
CA GLY A 153 -22.76 -8.80 4.86
C GLY A 153 -24.07 -8.89 5.65
N LYS A 154 -24.98 -9.80 5.27
CA LYS A 154 -26.19 -10.10 6.07
C LYS A 154 -25.91 -10.86 7.36
N ASN A 155 -24.84 -11.66 7.39
CA ASN A 155 -24.58 -12.62 8.49
C ASN A 155 -23.24 -12.36 9.20
N TYR A 156 -22.38 -11.53 8.60
CA TYR A 156 -21.02 -11.28 9.08
C TYR A 156 -20.68 -9.80 8.97
N LEU A 157 -19.78 -9.36 9.84
CA LEU A 157 -19.18 -8.03 9.79
C LEU A 157 -17.76 -8.14 9.26
N ILE A 158 -17.35 -7.14 8.48
CA ILE A 158 -15.97 -6.97 8.02
C ILE A 158 -15.47 -5.59 8.44
N GLN A 159 -14.25 -5.52 8.96
CA GLN A 159 -13.57 -4.29 9.37
C GLN A 159 -12.19 -4.20 8.73
N GLY A 160 -11.77 -2.98 8.44
CA GLY A 160 -10.47 -2.67 7.86
C GLY A 160 -10.57 -1.53 6.85
N PRO A 161 -9.43 -1.07 6.31
CA PRO A 161 -9.42 0.00 5.33
C PRO A 161 -9.89 -0.53 3.96
N VAL A 162 -11.04 -0.04 3.48
CA VAL A 162 -11.56 -0.39 2.14
C VAL A 162 -10.57 0.06 1.05
N ARG A 163 -9.96 1.24 1.22
CA ARG A 163 -8.92 1.81 0.35
C ARG A 163 -7.74 2.31 1.21
N ALA A 164 -7.27 3.54 1.00
CA ALA A 164 -6.34 4.17 1.91
C ALA A 164 -7.01 4.40 3.28
N GLY A 165 -6.39 3.89 4.35
CA GLY A 165 -6.93 3.99 5.69
C GLY A 165 -5.98 3.43 6.74
N LYS A 166 -6.43 3.39 7.98
CA LYS A 166 -5.68 2.75 9.07
C LYS A 166 -6.09 1.29 9.18
N ASP A 167 -5.09 0.43 9.27
CA ASP A 167 -5.27 -1.00 9.50
C ASP A 167 -5.96 -1.30 10.84
N VAL A 168 -6.55 -2.49 10.94
CA VAL A 168 -7.05 -3.02 12.20
C VAL A 168 -5.85 -3.43 13.05
N MET A 169 -5.67 -2.79 14.20
CA MET A 169 -4.59 -3.14 15.12
C MET A 169 -5.04 -4.27 16.04
N LEU A 170 -4.43 -5.45 15.93
CA LEU A 170 -4.83 -6.65 16.69
C LEU A 170 -4.79 -6.41 18.21
N ASN A 171 -3.80 -5.67 18.72
CA ASN A 171 -3.72 -5.33 20.15
C ASN A 171 -4.85 -4.42 20.67
N LYS A 172 -5.75 -3.95 19.80
CA LYS A 172 -6.93 -3.17 20.17
C LYS A 172 -8.23 -3.95 20.06
N VAL A 173 -8.22 -5.07 19.35
CA VAL A 173 -9.43 -5.85 19.04
C VAL A 173 -9.37 -7.28 19.57
N LEU A 174 -8.18 -7.77 19.91
CA LEU A 174 -7.95 -9.07 20.54
C LEU A 174 -7.51 -8.84 21.99
N ASP A 175 -8.25 -9.46 22.93
CA ASP A 175 -7.89 -9.42 24.34
C ASP A 175 -6.55 -10.09 24.58
N ASN A 176 -5.69 -9.48 25.40
CA ASN A 176 -4.35 -10.00 25.76
C ASN A 176 -3.38 -10.15 24.57
N TRP A 177 -3.66 -9.52 23.42
CA TRP A 177 -2.70 -9.41 22.33
C TRP A 177 -1.80 -8.18 22.55
N GLU A 178 -0.54 -8.38 22.91
CA GLU A 178 0.36 -7.27 23.25
C GLU A 178 1.00 -6.59 22.03
N ALA A 179 1.28 -7.37 20.98
CA ALA A 179 2.05 -6.91 19.83
C ALA A 179 1.25 -5.95 18.95
N ARG A 180 1.88 -4.86 18.49
CA ARG A 180 1.26 -3.93 17.53
C ARG A 180 1.24 -4.53 16.12
N THR A 181 0.30 -5.43 15.90
CA THR A 181 0.15 -6.15 14.64
C THR A 181 -0.96 -5.52 13.80
N PRO A 182 -0.65 -4.87 12.67
CA PRO A 182 -1.66 -4.37 11.74
C PRO A 182 -2.21 -5.51 10.87
N ALA A 183 -3.53 -5.52 10.66
CA ALA A 183 -4.23 -6.41 9.75
C ALA A 183 -5.15 -5.62 8.82
N ASP A 184 -5.23 -6.06 7.56
CA ASP A 184 -6.03 -5.40 6.53
C ASP A 184 -7.52 -5.73 6.67
N ILE A 185 -7.83 -6.90 7.23
CA ILE A 185 -9.19 -7.44 7.32
C ILE A 185 -9.40 -8.05 8.70
N LEU A 186 -10.54 -7.77 9.32
CA LEU A 186 -11.06 -8.49 10.48
C LEU A 186 -12.52 -8.85 10.21
N ILE A 187 -12.85 -10.15 10.28
CA ILE A 187 -14.22 -10.65 10.06
C ILE A 187 -14.74 -11.27 11.34
N SER A 188 -15.98 -10.95 11.67
CA SER A 188 -16.70 -11.50 12.83
C SER A 188 -18.12 -11.91 12.47
N ARG A 189 -18.72 -12.75 13.31
CA ARG A 189 -20.18 -12.89 13.35
C ARG A 189 -20.80 -11.59 13.90
N LEU A 190 -22.13 -11.46 13.73
CA LEU A 190 -22.89 -10.34 14.28
C LEU A 190 -22.88 -10.29 15.82
N ASP A 191 -22.64 -11.42 16.49
CA ASP A 191 -22.52 -11.52 17.95
C ASP A 191 -21.15 -11.09 18.50
N GLY A 192 -20.21 -10.70 17.62
CA GLY A 192 -18.85 -10.30 17.97
C GLY A 192 -17.82 -11.43 17.97
N THR A 193 -18.22 -12.69 17.72
CA THR A 193 -17.26 -13.80 17.60
C THR A 193 -16.31 -13.57 16.42
N LEU A 194 -15.02 -13.40 16.71
CA LEU A 194 -14.00 -13.19 15.69
C LEU A 194 -13.69 -14.48 14.94
N LEU A 195 -13.73 -14.40 13.60
CA LEU A 195 -13.56 -15.56 12.72
C LEU A 195 -12.28 -15.50 11.90
N VAL A 196 -11.92 -14.32 11.38
CA VAL A 196 -10.78 -14.20 10.46
C VAL A 196 -9.98 -12.93 10.73
N VAL A 197 -8.66 -13.08 10.79
CA VAL A 197 -7.70 -12.00 10.56
C VAL A 197 -7.14 -12.14 9.15
N GLY A 198 -7.24 -11.10 8.34
CA GLY A 198 -6.80 -11.15 6.95
C GLY A 198 -5.72 -10.13 6.59
N PHE A 199 -4.89 -10.52 5.63
CA PHE A 199 -3.81 -9.71 5.08
C PHE A 199 -3.96 -9.64 3.55
N ALA A 200 -3.92 -8.43 3.00
CA ALA A 200 -4.15 -8.17 1.59
C ALA A 200 -2.91 -7.60 0.93
N ARG A 201 -2.58 -8.09 -0.28
CA ARG A 201 -1.45 -7.60 -1.04
C ARG A 201 -1.65 -7.77 -2.55
N TYR A 202 -1.38 -6.69 -3.28
CA TYR A 202 -1.25 -6.74 -4.72
C TYR A 202 0.22 -6.68 -5.11
N ASP A 203 0.73 -7.71 -5.81
CA ASP A 203 2.11 -7.79 -6.30
C ASP A 203 2.14 -7.51 -7.81
N SER A 204 2.56 -6.29 -8.17
CA SER A 204 2.51 -5.78 -9.55
C SER A 204 3.76 -6.05 -10.38
N ASP A 205 4.93 -6.03 -9.75
CA ASP A 205 6.26 -6.25 -10.36
C ASP A 205 7.28 -6.36 -9.20
N ARG A 206 8.33 -7.19 -9.33
CA ARG A 206 9.17 -7.55 -8.16
C ARG A 206 10.67 -7.63 -8.43
N GLY A 207 11.44 -7.08 -7.47
CA GLY A 207 12.89 -7.23 -7.35
C GLY A 207 13.29 -8.28 -6.28
N GLY A 208 14.32 -9.07 -6.55
CA GLY A 208 14.62 -10.34 -5.88
C GLY A 208 14.96 -10.33 -4.38
N SER A 209 15.39 -9.21 -3.78
CA SER A 209 15.70 -9.15 -2.33
C SER A 209 14.45 -9.17 -1.43
N GLN A 210 13.26 -9.11 -2.01
CA GLN A 210 11.99 -9.02 -1.27
C GLN A 210 11.29 -10.37 -1.09
N GLU A 211 11.89 -11.48 -1.53
CA GLU A 211 11.31 -12.84 -1.44
C GLU A 211 11.40 -13.42 -0.02
N ASP A 212 12.61 -13.55 0.53
CA ASP A 212 12.87 -14.27 1.79
C ASP A 212 12.29 -13.58 3.04
N ASP A 213 12.39 -12.25 3.11
CA ASP A 213 11.89 -11.45 4.24
C ASP A 213 10.35 -11.53 4.39
N ARG A 214 9.63 -11.85 3.30
CA ARG A 214 8.16 -11.84 3.30
C ARG A 214 7.55 -13.16 3.71
N THR A 215 8.13 -14.27 3.27
CA THR A 215 7.60 -15.61 3.58
C THR A 215 7.81 -15.96 5.06
N SER A 216 8.97 -15.59 5.62
CA SER A 216 9.24 -15.70 7.06
C SER A 216 8.26 -14.88 7.89
N GLY A 217 8.10 -13.59 7.58
CA GLY A 217 7.17 -12.72 8.30
C GLY A 217 5.69 -13.14 8.21
N ASN A 218 5.25 -13.69 7.07
CA ASN A 218 3.88 -14.21 6.95
C ASN A 218 3.67 -15.50 7.77
N ARG A 219 4.68 -16.37 7.83
CA ARG A 219 4.62 -17.58 8.65
C ARG A 219 4.57 -17.24 10.14
N ASP A 220 5.32 -16.25 10.59
CA ASP A 220 5.29 -15.80 11.98
C ASP A 220 3.90 -15.28 12.36
N LYS A 221 3.28 -14.44 11.51
CA LYS A 221 1.89 -13.99 11.69
C LYS A 221 0.91 -15.16 11.85
N VAL A 222 1.00 -16.17 10.98
CA VAL A 222 0.15 -17.37 11.08
C VAL A 222 0.37 -18.08 12.42
N THR A 223 1.63 -18.28 12.79
CA THR A 223 2.00 -18.96 14.03
C THR A 223 1.42 -18.26 15.26
N GLU A 224 1.58 -16.95 15.35
CA GLU A 224 1.11 -16.15 16.48
C GLU A 224 -0.42 -16.14 16.57
N ILE A 225 -1.11 -15.92 15.45
CA ILE A 225 -2.58 -15.84 15.43
C ILE A 225 -3.21 -17.21 15.73
N VAL A 226 -2.67 -18.29 15.16
CA VAL A 226 -3.18 -19.65 15.43
C VAL A 226 -2.93 -20.03 16.89
N LYS A 227 -1.74 -19.75 17.43
CA LYS A 227 -1.43 -19.99 18.85
C LYS A 227 -2.36 -19.21 19.78
N TYR A 228 -2.66 -17.96 19.45
CA TYR A 228 -3.62 -17.14 20.17
C TYR A 228 -5.01 -17.79 20.14
N ALA A 229 -5.47 -18.19 18.95
CA ALA A 229 -6.76 -18.86 18.79
C ALA A 229 -6.86 -20.13 19.66
N ASP A 230 -5.81 -20.95 19.69
CA ASP A 230 -5.77 -22.16 20.52
C ASP A 230 -5.78 -21.85 22.03
N THR A 231 -5.01 -20.83 22.44
CA THR A 231 -4.89 -20.44 23.86
C THR A 231 -6.22 -19.96 24.42
N TYR A 232 -7.00 -19.23 23.62
CA TYR A 232 -8.29 -18.66 24.03
C TYR A 232 -9.49 -19.45 23.50
N ASN A 233 -9.26 -20.62 22.91
CA ASN A 233 -10.30 -21.50 22.33
C ASN A 233 -11.25 -20.76 21.37
N LEU A 234 -10.67 -19.95 20.47
CA LEU A 234 -11.40 -19.16 19.49
C LEU A 234 -11.40 -19.86 18.12
N PRO A 235 -12.46 -19.69 17.30
CA PRO A 235 -12.52 -20.21 15.94
C PRO A 235 -11.68 -19.40 14.93
N LEU A 236 -10.76 -18.56 15.42
CA LEU A 236 -10.04 -17.56 14.64
C LEU A 236 -9.09 -18.21 13.62
N LYS A 237 -9.20 -17.77 12.37
CA LYS A 237 -8.43 -18.24 11.20
C LYS A 237 -7.66 -17.08 10.57
N VAL A 238 -6.74 -17.41 9.66
CA VAL A 238 -5.96 -16.43 8.90
C VAL A 238 -6.30 -16.49 7.43
N PHE A 239 -6.49 -15.33 6.81
CA PHE A 239 -6.77 -15.20 5.39
C PHE A 239 -5.71 -14.35 4.69
N PHE A 240 -5.21 -14.82 3.56
CA PHE A 240 -4.34 -14.04 2.69
C PHE A 240 -5.04 -13.79 1.37
N LEU A 241 -5.32 -12.51 1.09
CA LEU A 241 -5.73 -12.05 -0.22
C LEU A 241 -4.47 -11.58 -0.95
N ASN A 242 -3.83 -12.46 -1.70
CA ASN A 242 -2.67 -12.10 -2.50
C ASN A 242 -3.01 -12.21 -3.98
N ASP A 243 -2.76 -11.14 -4.75
CA ASP A 243 -3.16 -11.06 -6.15
C ASP A 243 -2.12 -10.30 -6.99
N GLY A 244 -2.27 -10.34 -8.31
CA GLY A 244 -1.43 -9.63 -9.27
C GLY A 244 -0.36 -10.50 -9.95
N PRO A 245 0.26 -9.99 -11.03
CA PRO A 245 1.20 -10.74 -11.86
C PRO A 245 2.48 -11.18 -11.14
N GLY A 246 2.89 -10.48 -10.07
CA GLY A 246 4.05 -10.85 -9.27
C GLY A 246 3.93 -12.24 -8.61
N LEU A 247 2.71 -12.76 -8.41
CA LEU A 247 2.48 -14.14 -7.97
C LEU A 247 3.04 -15.20 -8.91
N LEU A 248 3.19 -14.86 -10.20
CA LEU A 248 3.68 -15.78 -11.23
C LEU A 248 5.22 -15.84 -11.27
N LEU A 249 5.89 -14.99 -10.49
CA LEU A 249 7.35 -14.88 -10.49
C LEU A 249 7.97 -15.78 -9.40
N GLY A 250 9.08 -16.42 -9.75
CA GLY A 250 9.94 -17.13 -8.81
C GLY A 250 9.21 -18.20 -7.99
N SER A 251 9.44 -18.17 -6.67
CA SER A 251 8.84 -19.10 -5.71
C SER A 251 7.46 -18.67 -5.19
N MET A 252 6.98 -17.47 -5.51
CA MET A 252 5.86 -16.83 -4.80
C MET A 252 4.63 -17.70 -4.66
N TRP A 253 4.17 -18.28 -5.77
CA TRP A 253 3.04 -19.20 -5.72
C TRP A 253 3.29 -20.35 -4.74
N ASN A 254 4.48 -20.96 -4.79
CA ASN A 254 4.86 -22.07 -3.91
C ASN A 254 5.01 -21.63 -2.45
N ASP A 255 5.44 -20.40 -2.20
CA ASP A 255 5.57 -19.87 -0.84
C ASP A 255 4.20 -19.73 -0.19
N TYR A 256 3.21 -19.20 -0.92
CA TYR A 256 1.83 -19.14 -0.45
C TYR A 256 1.16 -20.51 -0.36
N VAL A 257 1.49 -21.45 -1.26
CA VAL A 257 1.08 -22.86 -1.10
C VAL A 257 1.65 -23.44 0.19
N SER A 258 2.93 -23.21 0.47
CA SER A 258 3.60 -23.71 1.67
C SER A 258 3.01 -23.08 2.94
N LEU A 259 2.65 -21.80 2.87
CA LEU A 259 2.00 -21.07 3.95
C LEU A 259 0.57 -21.60 4.24
N GLU A 260 -0.22 -21.85 3.20
CA GLU A 260 -1.55 -22.46 3.33
C GLU A 260 -1.44 -23.86 3.95
N ASN A 261 -0.54 -24.69 3.44
CA ASN A 261 -0.31 -26.03 3.97
C ASN A 261 0.18 -26.01 5.43
N TYR A 262 1.05 -25.06 5.79
CA TYR A 262 1.55 -24.89 7.15
C TYR A 262 0.42 -24.59 8.14
N GLY A 263 -0.51 -23.72 7.74
CA GLY A 263 -1.67 -23.35 8.53
C GLY A 263 -2.82 -24.36 8.54
N GLN A 264 -2.67 -25.46 7.79
CA GLN A 264 -3.69 -26.50 7.62
C GLN A 264 -5.06 -25.88 7.25
N ASN A 265 -6.15 -26.32 7.89
CA ASN A 265 -7.50 -25.80 7.61
C ASN A 265 -7.77 -24.40 8.18
N ARG A 266 -6.84 -23.81 8.94
CA ARG A 266 -6.99 -22.49 9.56
C ARG A 266 -6.38 -21.35 8.75
N VAL A 267 -5.75 -21.65 7.62
CA VAL A 267 -5.21 -20.65 6.71
C VAL A 267 -5.81 -20.85 5.33
N MET A 268 -6.19 -19.75 4.69
CA MET A 268 -6.62 -19.74 3.30
C MET A 268 -5.88 -18.66 2.53
N VAL A 269 -5.37 -19.03 1.36
CA VAL A 269 -4.81 -18.07 0.40
C VAL A 269 -5.72 -18.02 -0.84
N CYS A 270 -6.16 -16.81 -1.20
CA CYS A 270 -6.96 -16.56 -2.40
C CYS A 270 -6.42 -15.36 -3.18
N THR A 271 -6.68 -15.38 -4.49
CA THR A 271 -6.81 -14.18 -5.33
C THR A 271 -8.28 -13.76 -5.37
N LEU A 272 -8.62 -12.58 -5.93
CA LEU A 272 -10.02 -12.16 -6.08
C LEU A 272 -10.85 -13.16 -6.90
N LYS A 273 -10.26 -13.74 -7.95
CA LYS A 273 -10.95 -14.71 -8.83
C LYS A 273 -11.25 -16.05 -8.16
N MET A 274 -10.66 -16.34 -7.01
CA MET A 274 -10.91 -17.57 -6.26
C MET A 274 -12.04 -17.44 -5.23
N LEU A 275 -12.49 -16.22 -4.93
CA LEU A 275 -13.35 -15.92 -3.78
C LEU A 275 -14.66 -16.74 -3.80
N ASP A 276 -15.37 -16.74 -4.93
CA ASP A 276 -16.67 -17.42 -5.08
C ASP A 276 -16.61 -18.95 -4.86
N HIS A 277 -15.43 -19.55 -5.04
CA HIS A 277 -15.25 -21.01 -4.98
C HIS A 277 -14.51 -21.48 -3.73
N ARG A 278 -13.78 -20.59 -3.06
CA ARG A 278 -12.91 -20.93 -1.93
C ARG A 278 -13.31 -20.26 -0.65
N PHE A 279 -13.65 -18.97 -0.67
CA PHE A 279 -14.00 -18.26 0.54
C PHE A 279 -15.49 -18.45 0.82
N THR A 280 -15.83 -19.54 1.52
CA THR A 280 -17.22 -19.98 1.72
C THR A 280 -17.67 -19.84 3.17
N LYS A 281 -18.99 -19.86 3.37
CA LYS A 281 -19.60 -19.93 4.70
C LYS A 281 -19.09 -21.14 5.49
N ASP A 282 -18.99 -22.31 4.85
CA ASP A 282 -18.51 -23.52 5.51
C ASP A 282 -17.08 -23.35 6.02
N TRP A 283 -16.20 -22.68 5.27
CA TRP A 283 -14.85 -22.39 5.75
C TRP A 283 -14.84 -21.34 6.86
N LEU A 284 -15.71 -20.32 6.82
CA LEU A 284 -15.83 -19.36 7.92
C LEU A 284 -16.25 -20.05 9.24
N GLU A 285 -17.17 -21.02 9.15
CA GLU A 285 -17.82 -21.65 10.30
C GLU A 285 -17.19 -22.97 10.79
N SER A 286 -16.20 -23.51 10.07
CA SER A 286 -15.55 -24.80 10.39
C SER A 286 -14.72 -24.81 11.66
#